data_AF-A0A2N2Z1R1-F1
#
_entry.id   AF-A0A2N2Z1R1-F1
#
_cell.length_a   1.000
_cell.length_b   1.000
_cell.length_c   1.000
_cell.angle_alpha   90.00
_cell.angle_beta   90.00
_cell.angle_gamma   90.00
#
_symmetry.space_group_name_H-M   'P 1'
#
loop_
_entity.id
_entity.type
_entity.pdbx_description
1 polymer ?
#
loop_
_entity_poly.entity_id
_entity_poly.type
_entity_poly.pdbx_seq_one_letter_code
_entity_poly.pdbx_strand_id
1 'polypeptide(L)' 'MSACSEYPGYDKADNGLYYKINYHNEESPMPKIGDYVTIDMLYKTKDTTLFDSKQSSQPIVLQVNEPAFEGD' A
#
# COMPACT_ATOMS: atom_id res chain seq x y z
N MET A 1 24.88 -1.01 15.87
CA MET A 1 24.36 0.35 16.07
C MET A 1 22.95 0.36 15.51
N SER A 2 21.95 0.52 16.37
CA SER A 2 20.53 0.51 15.99
C SER A 2 20.25 1.79 15.19
N ALA A 3 19.92 1.67 13.92
CA ALA A 3 19.59 2.80 13.08
C ALA A 3 18.19 3.32 13.47
N CYS A 4 18.10 4.56 13.96
CA CYS A 4 16.82 5.26 14.03
C CYS A 4 16.28 5.38 12.60
N SER A 5 15.18 4.66 12.30
CA SER A 5 14.45 4.88 11.05
C SER A 5 13.96 6.33 10.98
N GLU A 6 14.03 6.95 9.79
CA GLU A 6 13.49 8.28 9.52
C GLU A 6 11.99 8.37 9.86
N TYR A 7 11.29 7.24 9.76
CA TYR A 7 9.88 7.09 10.10
C TYR A 7 9.71 5.97 11.14
N PRO A 8 9.75 6.28 12.45
CA PRO A 8 9.60 5.29 13.50
C PRO A 8 8.28 4.51 13.39
N GLY A 9 8.35 3.18 13.45
CA GLY A 9 7.19 2.30 13.34
C GLY A 9 6.72 2.02 11.90
N TYR A 10 7.51 2.42 10.90
CA TYR A 10 7.38 1.99 9.52
C TYR A 10 8.56 1.08 9.16
N ASP A 11 8.26 0.03 8.41
CA ASP A 11 9.26 -0.79 7.74
C ASP A 11 9.66 -0.11 6.42
N LYS A 12 10.87 -0.40 5.96
CA LYS A 12 11.39 0.13 4.69
C LYS A 12 11.63 -1.03 3.73
N ALA A 13 10.97 -1.00 2.59
CA ALA A 13 11.23 -1.92 1.48
C ALA A 13 12.55 -1.55 0.77
N ASP A 14 13.13 -2.51 0.04
CA ASP A 14 14.43 -2.33 -0.62
C ASP A 14 14.43 -1.19 -1.66
N ASN A 15 13.28 -0.91 -2.27
CA ASN A 15 13.07 0.21 -3.20
C ASN A 15 12.96 1.59 -2.51
N GLY A 16 13.01 1.63 -1.17
CA GLY A 16 12.92 2.85 -0.38
C GLY A 16 11.50 3.22 0.08
N LEU A 17 10.48 2.43 -0.27
CA LEU A 17 9.11 2.63 0.20
C LEU A 17 9.01 2.36 1.71
N TYR A 18 8.48 3.33 2.45
CA TYR A 18 8.13 3.13 3.85
C TYR A 18 6.67 2.67 3.96
N TYR A 19 6.43 1.55 4.63
CA TYR A 19 5.10 0.98 4.78
C TYR A 19 4.83 0.56 6.23
N LYS A 20 3.54 0.46 6.56
CA LYS A 20 3.09 -0.04 7.86
C LYS A 20 1.84 -0.87 7.67
N ILE A 21 1.90 -2.13 8.05
CA ILE A 21 0.75 -3.03 8.06
C ILE A 21 0.10 -2.93 9.45
N ASN A 22 -1.10 -2.36 9.53
CA ASN A 22 -1.81 -2.21 10.82
C ASN A 22 -2.54 -3.48 11.24
N TYR A 23 -3.03 -4.26 10.27
CA TYR A 23 -3.69 -5.53 10.49
C TYR A 23 -3.38 -6.45 9.31
N HIS A 24 -3.00 -7.70 9.61
CA HIS A 24 -2.73 -8.73 8.63
C HIS A 24 -3.57 -9.97 8.98
N ASN A 25 -4.29 -10.50 8.01
CA ASN A 25 -5.06 -11.73 8.17
C ASN A 25 -4.29 -12.89 7.54
N GLU A 26 -3.61 -13.67 8.37
CA GLU A 26 -2.79 -14.84 7.98
C GLU A 26 -3.62 -15.94 7.28
N GLU A 27 -4.94 -15.98 7.51
CA GLU A 27 -5.83 -16.99 6.91
C GLU A 27 -6.37 -16.55 5.54
N SER A 28 -6.20 -15.29 5.16
CA SER A 28 -6.65 -14.79 3.85
C SER A 28 -5.65 -15.15 2.75
N PRO A 29 -6.13 -15.55 1.56
CA PRO A 29 -5.24 -15.81 0.44
C PRO A 29 -4.52 -14.52 0.03
N MET A 30 -3.22 -14.62 -0.15
CA MET A 30 -2.43 -13.54 -0.72
C MET A 30 -2.78 -13.41 -2.21
N PRO A 31 -3.00 -12.19 -2.72
CA PRO A 31 -3.36 -11.99 -4.11
C PRO A 31 -2.19 -12.37 -5.03
N LYS A 32 -2.50 -12.96 -6.18
CA LYS A 32 -1.53 -13.45 -7.16
C LYS A 32 -1.51 -12.57 -8.41
N ILE A 33 -0.44 -12.67 -9.18
CA ILE A 33 -0.36 -12.03 -10.50
C ILE A 33 -1.58 -12.44 -11.34
N GLY A 34 -2.24 -11.44 -11.92
CA GLY A 34 -3.45 -11.57 -12.71
C GLY A 34 -4.75 -11.38 -11.92
N ASP A 35 -4.72 -11.47 -10.59
CA ASP A 35 -5.91 -11.25 -9.75
C ASP A 35 -6.36 -9.80 -9.79
N TYR A 36 -7.66 -9.57 -9.64
CA TYR A 36 -8.21 -8.24 -9.41
C TYR A 36 -8.50 -8.06 -7.92
N VAL A 37 -7.91 -7.03 -7.33
CA VAL A 37 -8.13 -6.64 -5.94
C VAL A 37 -9.00 -5.39 -5.86
N THR A 38 -9.94 -5.39 -4.92
CA THR A 38 -10.76 -4.22 -4.61
C THR A 38 -10.25 -3.59 -3.33
N ILE A 39 -9.95 -2.29 -3.37
CA ILE A 39 -9.35 -1.57 -2.25
C ILE A 39 -10.12 -0.28 -1.93
N ASP A 40 -10.21 0.00 -0.63
CA ASP A 40 -10.51 1.33 -0.14
C ASP A 40 -9.20 2.13 -0.01
N MET A 41 -9.11 3.26 -0.71
CA MET A 41 -7.90 4.06 -0.80
C MET A 41 -8.15 5.50 -0.33
N LEU A 42 -7.25 5.98 0.54
CA LEU A 42 -7.06 7.39 0.83
C LEU A 42 -5.65 7.79 0.39
N TYR A 43 -5.55 8.63 -0.63
CA TYR A 43 -4.30 9.18 -1.14
C TYR A 43 -4.19 10.66 -0.80
N LYS A 44 -3.16 11.02 -0.04
CA LYS A 44 -3.00 12.37 0.53
C LYS A 44 -1.54 12.74 0.74
N THR A 45 -1.27 14.04 0.73
CA THR A 45 -0.06 14.63 1.30
C THR A 45 -0.28 14.89 2.80
N LYS A 46 0.68 15.56 3.45
CA LYS A 46 0.56 15.97 4.86
C LYS A 46 -0.64 16.87 5.12
N ASP A 47 -1.01 17.70 4.16
CA ASP A 47 -1.99 18.78 4.30
C ASP A 47 -3.17 18.69 3.33
N THR A 48 -3.07 17.86 2.29
CA THR A 48 -4.05 17.83 1.19
C THR A 48 -4.49 16.41 0.89
N THR A 49 -5.80 16.18 0.86
CA THR A 49 -6.37 14.95 0.29
C THR A 49 -6.45 15.08 -1.22
N LEU A 50 -5.81 14.16 -1.94
CA LEU A 50 -5.82 14.12 -3.39
C LEU A 50 -6.94 13.20 -3.90
N PHE A 51 -7.18 12.10 -3.19
CA PHE A 51 -8.23 11.14 -3.52
C PHE A 51 -8.71 10.36 -2.28
N ASP A 52 -10.02 10.12 -2.18
CA ASP A 52 -10.64 9.30 -1.14
C ASP A 52 -11.79 8.46 -1.73
N SER A 53 -11.59 7.14 -1.82
CA SER A 53 -12.59 6.21 -2.37
C SER A 53 -13.84 6.14 -1.50
N LYS A 54 -13.71 6.37 -0.18
CA LYS A 54 -14.84 6.32 0.76
C LYS A 54 -15.74 7.53 0.57
N GLN A 55 -15.18 8.68 0.22
CA GLN A 55 -15.98 9.87 -0.11
C GLN A 55 -16.73 9.71 -1.44
N SER A 56 -16.11 9.05 -2.43
CA SER A 56 -16.74 8.75 -3.74
C SER A 56 -17.75 7.58 -3.69
N SER A 57 -17.77 6.81 -2.59
CA SER A 57 -18.55 5.56 -2.47
C SER A 57 -18.26 4.55 -3.59
N GLN A 58 -17.06 4.62 -4.18
CA GLN A 58 -16.62 3.74 -5.26
C GLN A 58 -15.23 3.21 -4.92
N PRO A 59 -15.08 1.91 -4.66
CA PRO A 59 -13.78 1.34 -4.39
C PRO A 59 -12.93 1.32 -5.66
N ILE A 60 -11.61 1.27 -5.48
CA ILE A 60 -10.69 1.11 -6.61
C ILE A 60 -10.53 -0.38 -6.87
N VAL A 61 -10.61 -0.78 -8.14
CA VAL A 61 -10.25 -2.12 -8.59
C VAL A 61 -8.93 -2.06 -9.33
N LEU A 62 -7.93 -2.81 -8.88
CA LEU A 62 -6.61 -2.91 -9.49
C LEU A 62 -6.32 -4.35 -9.88
N GLN A 63 -5.64 -4.55 -11.00
CA GLN A 63 -5.06 -5.84 -11.34
C GLN A 63 -3.66 -5.95 -10.73
N VAL A 64 -3.36 -7.09 -10.11
CA VAL A 64 -1.99 -7.40 -9.67
C VAL A 64 -1.18 -7.78 -10.89
N ASN A 65 -0.26 -6.91 -11.29
CA ASN A 65 0.60 -7.11 -12.44
C ASN A 65 1.99 -7.54 -12.01
N GLU A 66 2.75 -8.15 -12.93
CA GLU A 66 4.19 -8.31 -12.71
C GLU A 66 4.85 -6.92 -12.56
N PRO A 67 5.86 -6.77 -11.68
CA PRO A 67 6.60 -5.51 -11.59
C PRO A 67 7.18 -5.18 -12.96
N ALA A 68 6.80 -4.04 -13.54
CA ALA A 68 7.33 -3.62 -14.84
C ALA A 68 8.73 -3.02 -14.68
N PHE A 69 9.03 -2.50 -13.48
CA PHE A 69 10.33 -1.94 -13.10
C PHE A 69 10.71 -2.32 -11.66
N GLU A 70 12.01 -2.26 -11.36
CA GLU A 70 12.51 -2.36 -9.98
C GLU A 70 11.85 -1.29 -9.12
N GLY A 71 11.00 -1.73 -8.18
CA GLY A 71 10.28 -0.87 -7.25
C GLY A 71 8.81 -0.61 -7.56
N ASP A 72 8.25 -1.20 -8.62
CA ASP A 72 6.79 -1.38 -8.79
C ASP A 72 6.21 -2.37 -7.76
#